data_AF-A0ABD4WJ70-F1
#
_entry.id   AF-A0ABD4WJ70-F1
#
_cell.length_a   1.000
_cell.length_b   1.000
_cell.length_c   1.000
_cell.angle_alpha   90.00
_cell.angle_beta   90.00
_cell.angle_gamma   90.00
#
_symmetry.space_group_name_H-M   'P 1'
#
loop_
_entity.id
_entity.type
_entity.pdbx_description
1 polymer ?
#
loop_
_entity_poly.entity_id
_entity_poly.type
_entity_poly.pdbx_seq_one_letter_code
_entity_poly.pdbx_strand_id
1 'polypeptide(L)'
;MPTIDIISIINTFATAITALATWKAFRMAYKAYRQSHELKRITSFDSLFAQLMSNQLSLFGNNLSKTRVNNRFEAWLSDIKKDEDVFTNFFHFFDHNTGRFSSMHPISPCRLNEHIWQRFQRQIKDFENFNRCFKYLYHEMQTILLQKDLCKSKKMEYTKIIQCSMNDSQLFSYLINQIIFFHMEHSNRGQEYIDWLKECGFFDDMYKKEEYRTVINRLGPSLCRKYISDSVYSRYN
;
A
#
# COMPACT_ATOMS: atom_id res chain seq x y z
N MET A 1 80.18 7.50 10.68
CA MET A 1 78.89 6.93 11.17
C MET A 1 77.61 7.76 10.93
N PRO A 2 77.55 8.90 10.20
CA PRO A 2 76.29 9.66 10.07
C PRO A 2 75.31 9.11 8.99
N THR A 3 75.77 8.27 8.08
CA THR A 3 74.95 7.69 6.99
C THR A 3 73.96 6.64 7.47
N ILE A 4 74.25 5.93 8.56
CA ILE A 4 73.40 4.87 9.11
C ILE A 4 72.16 5.47 9.79
N ASP A 5 72.31 6.61 10.48
CA ASP A 5 71.21 7.28 11.18
C ASP A 5 70.20 7.92 10.21
N ILE A 6 70.66 8.48 9.09
CA ILE A 6 69.79 9.07 8.06
C ILE A 6 68.92 7.98 7.39
N ILE A 7 69.49 6.82 7.09
CA ILE A 7 68.76 5.68 6.50
C ILE A 7 67.72 5.14 7.48
N SER A 8 68.05 5.08 8.77
CA SER A 8 67.13 4.67 9.84
C SER A 8 65.91 5.61 9.94
N ILE A 9 66.13 6.93 9.92
CA ILE A 9 65.06 7.93 9.99
C ILE A 9 64.14 7.85 8.76
N ILE A 10 64.71 7.72 7.56
CA ILE A 10 63.95 7.58 6.31
C ILE A 10 63.08 6.32 6.33
N ASN A 11 63.63 5.19 6.77
CA ASN A 11 62.87 3.93 6.90
C ASN A 11 61.73 4.05 7.92
N THR A 12 61.96 4.76 9.03
CA THR A 12 60.93 4.99 10.06
C THR A 12 59.80 5.87 9.51
N PHE A 13 60.13 6.93 8.78
CA PHE A 13 59.13 7.79 8.10
C PHE A 13 58.34 7.03 7.04
N ALA A 14 59.01 6.23 6.20
CA ALA A 14 58.36 5.41 5.19
C ALA A 14 57.38 4.39 5.82
N THR A 15 57.76 3.80 6.94
CA THR A 15 56.91 2.87 7.71
C THR A 15 55.68 3.57 8.27
N ALA A 16 55.84 4.78 8.82
CA ALA A 16 54.72 5.59 9.32
C ALA A 16 53.73 6.01 8.23
N ILE A 17 54.23 6.42 7.06
CA ILE A 17 53.39 6.76 5.90
C ILE A 17 52.63 5.53 5.40
N THR A 18 53.31 4.38 5.34
CA THR A 18 52.70 3.10 4.93
C THR A 18 51.61 2.67 5.91
N ALA A 19 51.82 2.85 7.21
CA ALA A 19 50.81 2.59 8.24
C ALA A 19 49.57 3.48 8.08
N LEU A 20 49.76 4.79 7.82
CA LEU A 20 48.64 5.73 7.58
C LEU A 20 47.87 5.40 6.30
N ALA A 21 48.57 5.02 5.23
CA ALA A 21 47.94 4.58 3.98
C ALA A 21 47.14 3.29 4.19
N THR A 22 47.69 2.33 4.93
CA THR A 22 47.03 1.05 5.26
C THR A 22 45.78 1.27 6.10
N TRP A 23 45.82 2.17 7.08
CA TRP A 23 44.66 2.52 7.90
C TRP A 23 43.54 3.19 7.07
N LYS A 24 43.90 4.09 6.14
CA LYS A 24 42.92 4.67 5.20
C LYS A 24 42.31 3.60 4.29
N ALA A 25 43.13 2.70 3.75
CA ALA A 25 42.67 1.60 2.91
C ALA A 25 41.71 0.68 3.68
N PHE A 26 42.03 0.33 4.93
CA PHE A 26 41.16 -0.45 5.81
C PHE A 26 39.81 0.24 6.05
N ARG A 27 39.79 1.55 6.34
CA ARG A 27 38.54 2.31 6.49
C ARG A 27 37.69 2.31 5.23
N MET A 28 38.31 2.47 4.05
CA MET A 28 37.59 2.43 2.77
C MET A 28 37.07 1.03 2.47
N ALA A 29 37.86 -0.02 2.71
CA ALA A 29 37.45 -1.41 2.55
C ALA A 29 36.29 -1.77 3.49
N TYR A 30 36.35 -1.34 4.74
CA TYR A 30 35.27 -1.52 5.70
C TYR A 30 33.98 -0.80 5.28
N LYS A 31 34.10 0.45 4.79
CA LYS A 31 32.97 1.20 4.23
C LYS A 31 32.37 0.48 3.01
N ALA A 32 33.19 0.00 2.09
CA ALA A 32 32.75 -0.75 0.91
C ALA A 32 32.10 -2.09 1.29
N TYR A 33 32.64 -2.81 2.28
CA TYR A 33 32.06 -4.03 2.82
C TYR A 33 30.66 -3.78 3.40
N ARG A 34 30.51 -2.75 4.24
CA ARG A 34 29.22 -2.37 4.81
C ARG A 34 28.21 -2.00 3.73
N GLN A 35 28.63 -1.21 2.74
CA GLN A 35 27.79 -0.85 1.58
C GLN A 35 27.38 -2.08 0.77
N SER A 36 28.29 -3.03 0.53
CA SER A 36 28.01 -4.29 -0.16
C SER A 36 26.97 -5.12 0.60
N HIS A 37 27.07 -5.19 1.93
CA HIS A 37 26.12 -5.92 2.76
C HIS A 37 24.74 -5.24 2.81
N GLU A 38 24.71 -3.91 2.86
CA GLU A 38 23.46 -3.13 2.73
C GLU A 38 22.81 -3.35 1.36
N LEU A 39 23.58 -3.29 0.28
CA LEU A 39 23.09 -3.51 -1.08
C LEU A 39 22.51 -4.92 -1.27
N LYS A 40 23.19 -5.96 -0.76
CA LYS A 40 22.68 -7.34 -0.81
C LYS A 40 21.32 -7.48 -0.13
N ARG A 41 21.10 -6.81 1.01
CA ARG A 41 19.83 -6.84 1.72
C ARG A 41 18.72 -6.14 0.94
N ILE A 42 19.03 -5.00 0.32
CA ILE A 42 18.10 -4.29 -0.57
C ILE A 42 17.75 -5.18 -1.78
N THR A 43 18.73 -5.77 -2.46
CA THR A 43 18.49 -6.67 -3.60
C THR A 43 17.68 -7.91 -3.21
N SER A 44 17.90 -8.45 -2.02
CA SER A 44 17.07 -9.54 -1.48
C SER A 44 15.62 -9.09 -1.30
N PHE A 45 15.41 -7.88 -0.78
CA PHE A 45 14.08 -7.31 -0.66
C PHE A 45 13.44 -7.01 -2.03
N ASP A 46 14.18 -6.50 -3.01
CA ASP A 46 13.68 -6.29 -4.38
C ASP A 46 13.14 -7.60 -4.99
N SER A 47 13.86 -8.71 -4.77
CA SER A 47 13.42 -10.05 -5.20
C SER A 47 12.13 -10.48 -4.48
N LEU A 48 12.07 -10.32 -3.16
CA LEU A 48 10.84 -10.58 -2.40
C LEU A 48 9.68 -9.73 -2.89
N PHE A 49 9.91 -8.43 -3.10
CA PHE A 49 8.91 -7.49 -3.57
C PHE A 49 8.38 -7.87 -4.96
N ALA A 50 9.25 -8.26 -5.88
CA ALA A 50 8.83 -8.77 -7.19
C ALA A 50 7.93 -10.01 -7.08
N GLN A 51 8.20 -10.92 -6.12
CA GLN A 51 7.33 -12.07 -5.85
C GLN A 51 5.99 -11.65 -5.25
N LEU A 52 5.98 -10.68 -4.31
CA LEU A 52 4.75 -10.13 -3.74
C LEU A 52 3.86 -9.52 -4.83
N MET A 53 4.44 -8.68 -5.69
CA MET A 53 3.74 -8.05 -6.82
C MET A 53 3.17 -9.08 -7.80
N SER A 54 3.95 -10.11 -8.16
CA SER A 54 3.49 -11.18 -9.06
C SER A 54 2.28 -11.92 -8.48
N ASN A 55 2.33 -12.23 -7.19
CA ASN A 55 1.22 -12.87 -6.48
C ASN A 55 0.00 -11.95 -6.38
N GLN A 56 0.19 -10.65 -6.11
CA GLN A 56 -0.87 -9.66 -6.09
C GLN A 56 -1.58 -9.61 -7.45
N LEU A 57 -0.83 -9.47 -8.55
CA LEU A 57 -1.39 -9.43 -9.90
C LEU A 57 -2.17 -10.71 -10.23
N SER A 58 -1.66 -11.89 -9.84
CA SER A 58 -2.36 -13.16 -10.02
C SER A 58 -3.67 -13.23 -9.22
N LEU A 59 -3.65 -12.79 -7.96
CA LEU A 59 -4.83 -12.78 -7.08
C LEU A 59 -5.93 -11.87 -7.61
N PHE A 60 -5.58 -10.67 -8.05
CA PHE A 60 -6.51 -9.67 -8.55
C PHE A 60 -6.99 -9.96 -9.98
N GLY A 61 -6.12 -10.52 -10.84
CA GLY A 61 -6.44 -10.77 -12.25
C GLY A 61 -7.16 -12.09 -12.52
N ASN A 62 -6.71 -13.20 -11.93
CA ASN A 62 -7.17 -14.53 -12.36
C ASN A 62 -8.49 -14.97 -11.71
N ASN A 63 -8.78 -14.51 -10.49
CA ASN A 63 -9.91 -15.05 -9.71
C ASN A 63 -11.16 -14.18 -9.75
N LEU A 64 -11.05 -12.93 -10.23
CA LEU A 64 -12.09 -11.90 -10.03
C LEU A 64 -12.41 -11.12 -11.32
N SER A 65 -11.93 -11.59 -12.48
CA SER A 65 -12.16 -10.99 -13.80
C SER A 65 -13.60 -11.02 -14.27
N LYS A 66 -14.43 -11.92 -13.71
CA LYS A 66 -15.88 -11.97 -13.92
C LYS A 66 -16.59 -12.20 -12.62
N THR A 67 -17.65 -11.44 -12.37
CA THR A 67 -18.41 -11.55 -11.14
C THR A 67 -19.32 -12.77 -11.15
N ARG A 68 -19.03 -13.72 -10.28
CA ARG A 68 -19.90 -14.88 -10.06
C ARG A 68 -20.86 -14.58 -8.93
N VAL A 69 -22.14 -14.82 -9.17
CA VAL A 69 -23.21 -14.48 -8.23
C VAL A 69 -23.85 -15.75 -7.66
N ASN A 70 -24.28 -15.67 -6.40
CA ASN A 70 -24.96 -16.73 -5.69
C ASN A 70 -26.40 -16.86 -6.18
N ASN A 71 -26.77 -18.04 -6.68
CA ASN A 71 -28.06 -18.31 -7.32
C ASN A 71 -29.26 -17.98 -6.40
N ARG A 72 -29.04 -17.99 -5.07
CA ARG A 72 -30.09 -17.72 -4.07
C ARG A 72 -30.57 -16.25 -4.06
N PHE A 73 -29.84 -15.34 -4.73
CA PHE A 73 -30.16 -13.92 -4.75
C PHE A 73 -30.64 -13.40 -6.11
N GLU A 74 -30.81 -14.26 -7.13
CA GLU A 74 -31.04 -13.85 -8.53
C GLU A 74 -32.23 -12.89 -8.75
N ALA A 75 -33.25 -12.92 -7.90
CA ALA A 75 -34.39 -12.01 -7.97
C ALA A 75 -34.10 -10.56 -7.52
N TRP A 76 -32.97 -10.30 -6.83
CA TRP A 76 -32.60 -9.00 -6.27
C TRP A 76 -31.42 -8.32 -6.99
N LEU A 77 -30.95 -8.91 -8.10
CA LEU A 77 -29.68 -8.57 -8.76
C LEU A 77 -29.79 -7.55 -9.92
N SER A 78 -30.66 -6.54 -9.85
CA SER A 78 -30.69 -5.53 -10.94
C SER A 78 -29.35 -4.81 -11.12
N ASP A 79 -28.51 -4.77 -10.09
CA ASP A 79 -27.35 -3.88 -10.03
C ASP A 79 -25.99 -4.60 -10.21
N ILE A 80 -25.96 -5.95 -10.31
CA ILE A 80 -24.71 -6.71 -10.49
C ILE A 80 -24.66 -7.31 -11.91
N LYS A 81 -23.68 -6.88 -12.69
CA LYS A 81 -23.42 -7.33 -14.06
C LYS A 81 -22.43 -8.50 -14.06
N LYS A 82 -22.84 -9.67 -14.53
CA LYS A 82 -22.04 -10.91 -14.51
C LYS A 82 -20.80 -10.86 -15.41
N ASP A 83 -20.78 -9.97 -16.40
CA ASP A 83 -19.70 -9.76 -17.37
C ASP A 83 -18.64 -8.75 -16.92
N GLU A 84 -18.93 -7.93 -15.91
CA GLU A 84 -17.97 -7.03 -15.28
C GLU A 84 -17.18 -7.72 -14.15
N ASP A 85 -15.96 -7.23 -13.90
CA ASP A 85 -15.14 -7.69 -12.79
C ASP A 85 -15.78 -7.32 -11.44
N VAL A 86 -15.37 -8.03 -10.38
CA VAL A 86 -16.01 -7.88 -9.06
C VAL A 86 -15.83 -6.50 -8.44
N PHE A 87 -14.72 -5.83 -8.72
CA PHE A 87 -14.39 -4.55 -8.10
C PHE A 87 -15.18 -3.43 -8.76
N THR A 88 -15.31 -3.47 -10.09
CA THR A 88 -16.17 -2.54 -10.84
C THR A 88 -17.63 -2.71 -10.46
N ASN A 89 -18.10 -3.95 -10.36
CA ASN A 89 -19.44 -4.24 -9.82
C ASN A 89 -19.62 -3.71 -8.40
N PHE A 90 -18.61 -3.86 -7.54
CA PHE A 90 -18.68 -3.32 -6.19
C PHE A 90 -18.84 -1.80 -6.20
N PHE A 91 -18.08 -1.08 -7.03
CA PHE A 91 -18.20 0.38 -7.16
C PHE A 91 -19.63 0.78 -7.58
N HIS A 92 -20.16 0.18 -8.65
CA HIS A 92 -21.52 0.48 -9.12
C HIS A 92 -22.59 0.15 -8.07
N PHE A 93 -22.46 -1.01 -7.42
CA PHE A 93 -23.34 -1.41 -6.34
C PHE A 93 -23.29 -0.41 -5.18
N PHE A 94 -22.09 0.03 -4.81
CA PHE A 94 -21.89 0.96 -3.71
C PHE A 94 -22.43 2.36 -4.04
N ASP A 95 -22.17 2.89 -5.23
CA ASP A 95 -22.69 4.18 -5.70
C ASP A 95 -24.22 4.19 -5.71
N HIS A 96 -24.84 3.19 -6.34
CA HIS A 96 -26.29 3.06 -6.41
C HIS A 96 -26.93 3.01 -5.02
N ASN A 97 -26.40 2.16 -4.13
CA ASN A 97 -26.97 2.00 -2.80
C ASN A 97 -26.74 3.24 -1.94
N THR A 98 -25.54 3.83 -1.94
CA THR A 98 -25.30 5.07 -1.17
C THR A 98 -26.21 6.21 -1.63
N GLY A 99 -26.40 6.40 -2.94
CA GLY A 99 -27.32 7.42 -3.47
C GLY A 99 -28.77 7.21 -3.02
N ARG A 100 -29.24 5.97 -3.05
CA ARG A 100 -30.60 5.61 -2.60
C ARG A 100 -30.77 5.81 -1.09
N PHE A 101 -29.78 5.45 -0.28
CA PHE A 101 -29.87 5.55 1.18
C PHE A 101 -29.73 6.98 1.71
N SER A 102 -28.98 7.86 1.03
CA SER A 102 -28.94 9.29 1.35
C SER A 102 -30.32 9.95 1.31
N SER A 103 -31.29 9.36 0.61
CA SER A 103 -32.67 9.87 0.53
C SER A 103 -33.67 9.28 1.54
N MET A 104 -33.34 8.20 2.28
CA MET A 104 -34.36 7.37 2.94
C MET A 104 -34.29 7.27 4.47
N HIS A 105 -33.12 7.33 5.14
CA HIS A 105 -33.06 7.13 6.61
C HIS A 105 -31.86 7.82 7.30
N PRO A 106 -31.99 8.20 8.60
CA PRO A 106 -30.91 8.76 9.41
C PRO A 106 -30.02 7.64 10.00
N ILE A 107 -29.38 6.84 9.15
CA ILE A 107 -28.36 5.87 9.59
C ILE A 107 -27.00 6.57 9.52
N SER A 108 -26.12 6.32 10.49
CA SER A 108 -24.76 6.87 10.43
C SER A 108 -24.04 6.37 9.17
N PRO A 109 -23.26 7.23 8.47
CA PRO A 109 -22.55 6.83 7.25
C PRO A 109 -21.72 5.54 7.42
N CYS A 110 -21.09 5.36 8.58
CA CYS A 110 -20.36 4.14 8.90
C CYS A 110 -21.24 2.87 8.82
N ARG A 111 -22.38 2.84 9.53
CA ARG A 111 -23.29 1.68 9.53
C ARG A 111 -23.88 1.40 8.16
N LEU A 112 -24.11 2.45 7.37
CA LEU A 112 -24.54 2.31 5.99
C LEU A 112 -23.48 1.60 5.14
N ASN A 113 -22.23 2.04 5.21
CA ASN A 113 -21.11 1.45 4.46
C ASN A 113 -20.93 -0.04 4.80
N GLU A 114 -21.04 -0.39 6.08
CA GLU A 114 -20.98 -1.79 6.55
C GLU A 114 -22.12 -2.62 5.94
N HIS A 115 -23.34 -2.08 5.97
CA HIS A 115 -24.51 -2.77 5.43
C HIS A 115 -24.37 -3.03 3.93
N ILE A 116 -23.94 -2.02 3.17
CA ILE A 116 -23.70 -2.14 1.72
C ILE A 116 -22.62 -3.19 1.45
N TRP A 117 -21.52 -3.15 2.18
CA TRP A 117 -20.43 -4.13 2.05
C TRP A 117 -20.88 -5.57 2.32
N GLN A 118 -21.52 -5.81 3.46
CA GLN A 118 -22.03 -7.15 3.81
C GLN A 118 -23.06 -7.64 2.80
N ARG A 119 -23.92 -6.74 2.32
CA ARG A 119 -24.93 -7.06 1.31
C ARG A 119 -24.28 -7.45 -0.02
N PHE A 120 -23.22 -6.76 -0.45
CA PHE A 120 -22.47 -7.13 -1.65
C PHE A 120 -21.79 -8.50 -1.49
N GLN A 121 -21.08 -8.72 -0.38
CA GLN A 121 -20.38 -9.97 -0.11
C GLN A 121 -21.31 -11.20 -0.13
N ARG A 122 -22.54 -11.07 0.38
CA ARG A 122 -23.53 -12.17 0.37
C ARG A 122 -24.01 -12.54 -1.03
N GLN A 123 -23.93 -11.61 -1.98
CA GLN A 123 -24.38 -11.81 -3.35
C GLN A 123 -23.32 -12.50 -4.21
N ILE A 124 -22.02 -12.23 -3.99
CA ILE A 124 -20.96 -12.84 -4.81
C ILE A 124 -20.58 -14.24 -4.30
N LYS A 125 -20.31 -15.18 -5.23
CA LYS A 125 -19.82 -16.53 -4.90
C LYS A 125 -18.37 -16.50 -4.42
N ASP A 126 -17.54 -15.67 -5.05
CA ASP A 126 -16.10 -15.63 -4.81
C ASP A 126 -15.72 -14.67 -3.66
N PHE A 127 -16.60 -14.45 -2.68
CA PHE A 127 -16.38 -13.48 -1.60
C PHE A 127 -15.11 -13.79 -0.78
N GLU A 128 -14.74 -15.06 -0.64
CA GLU A 128 -13.50 -15.45 0.05
C GLU A 128 -12.26 -14.96 -0.70
N ASN A 129 -12.24 -15.10 -2.03
CA ASN A 129 -11.15 -14.62 -2.87
C ASN A 129 -11.11 -13.09 -2.91
N PHE A 130 -12.29 -12.44 -2.96
CA PHE A 130 -12.41 -10.99 -2.84
C PHE A 130 -11.79 -10.48 -1.52
N ASN A 131 -12.13 -11.10 -0.38
CA ASN A 131 -11.55 -10.73 0.91
C ASN A 131 -10.06 -11.07 1.04
N ARG A 132 -9.63 -12.17 0.40
CA ARG A 132 -8.21 -12.57 0.38
C ARG A 132 -7.34 -11.51 -0.28
N CYS A 133 -7.84 -10.83 -1.31
CA CYS A 133 -7.12 -9.74 -1.98
C CYS A 133 -6.75 -8.61 -1.00
N PHE A 134 -7.69 -8.18 -0.15
CA PHE A 134 -7.43 -7.09 0.80
C PHE A 134 -6.52 -7.51 1.96
N LYS A 135 -6.66 -8.76 2.43
CA LYS A 135 -5.72 -9.32 3.41
C LYS A 135 -4.31 -9.38 2.85
N TYR A 136 -4.17 -9.80 1.59
CA TYR A 136 -2.88 -9.85 0.91
C TYR A 136 -2.24 -8.47 0.82
N LEU A 137 -2.97 -7.48 0.29
CA LEU A 137 -2.50 -6.08 0.19
C LEU A 137 -2.08 -5.52 1.55
N TYR A 138 -2.89 -5.75 2.58
CA TYR A 138 -2.54 -5.30 3.93
C TYR A 138 -1.20 -5.91 4.39
N HIS A 139 -1.00 -7.21 4.21
CA HIS A 139 0.24 -7.87 4.61
C HIS A 139 1.44 -7.46 3.77
N GLU A 140 1.27 -7.30 2.46
CA GLU A 140 2.30 -6.81 1.56
C GLU A 140 2.78 -5.40 1.95
N MET A 141 1.85 -4.49 2.19
CA MET A 141 2.15 -3.14 2.65
C MET A 141 2.78 -3.13 4.04
N GLN A 142 2.31 -3.98 4.96
CA GLN A 142 2.93 -4.15 6.28
C GLN A 142 4.36 -4.69 6.18
N THR A 143 4.63 -5.63 5.27
CA THR A 143 5.99 -6.14 5.02
C THR A 143 6.94 -5.01 4.60
N ILE A 144 6.48 -4.10 3.75
CA ILE A 144 7.25 -2.91 3.34
C ILE A 144 7.45 -1.96 4.53
N LEU A 145 6.36 -1.64 5.25
CA LEU A 145 6.38 -0.68 6.36
C LEU A 145 7.31 -1.13 7.49
N LEU A 146 7.28 -2.42 7.84
CA LEU A 146 8.06 -2.99 8.94
C LEU A 146 9.51 -3.33 8.56
N GLN A 147 9.87 -3.29 7.27
CA GLN A 147 11.22 -3.59 6.84
C GLN A 147 12.21 -2.52 7.33
N LYS A 148 13.13 -2.91 8.21
CA LYS A 148 14.08 -1.98 8.86
C LYS A 148 15.21 -1.54 7.93
N ASP A 149 15.54 -2.38 6.96
CA ASP A 149 16.64 -2.12 6.03
C ASP A 149 16.27 -1.16 4.90
N LEU A 150 14.98 -0.78 4.79
CA LEU A 150 14.52 0.19 3.81
C LEU A 150 14.40 1.59 4.44
N CYS A 151 14.95 2.58 3.76
CA CYS A 151 14.68 3.97 4.08
C CYS A 151 13.25 4.36 3.69
N LYS A 152 12.75 5.46 4.26
CA LYS A 152 11.38 5.97 4.00
C LYS A 152 11.10 6.16 2.51
N SER A 153 12.04 6.74 1.77
CA SER A 153 11.91 6.96 0.32
C SER A 153 11.65 5.66 -0.46
N LYS A 154 12.41 4.60 -0.17
CA LYS A 154 12.22 3.28 -0.81
C LYS A 154 10.88 2.65 -0.45
N LYS A 155 10.44 2.78 0.81
CA LYS A 155 9.11 2.31 1.23
C LYS A 155 7.99 3.03 0.48
N MET A 156 8.11 4.34 0.29
CA MET A 156 7.15 5.13 -0.49
C MET A 156 7.15 4.71 -1.97
N GLU A 157 8.33 4.45 -2.54
CA GLU A 157 8.47 3.95 -3.92
C GLU A 157 7.73 2.61 -4.11
N TYR A 158 7.98 1.61 -3.26
CA TYR A 158 7.26 0.32 -3.34
C TYR A 158 5.75 0.47 -3.12
N THR A 159 5.35 1.33 -2.17
CA THR A 159 3.94 1.65 -1.92
C THR A 159 3.29 2.25 -3.18
N LYS A 160 4.00 3.13 -3.90
CA LYS A 160 3.52 3.72 -5.14
C LYS A 160 3.42 2.68 -6.26
N ILE A 161 4.36 1.75 -6.35
CA ILE A 161 4.30 0.65 -7.33
C ILE A 161 3.07 -0.22 -7.08
N ILE A 162 2.77 -0.58 -5.82
CA ILE A 162 1.54 -1.28 -5.45
C ILE A 162 0.32 -0.49 -5.91
N GLN A 163 0.24 0.80 -5.56
CA GLN A 163 -0.87 1.65 -5.99
C GLN A 163 -1.05 1.64 -7.51
N CYS A 164 0.03 1.83 -8.27
CA CYS A 164 0.00 1.89 -9.73
C CYS A 164 -0.35 0.55 -10.40
N SER A 165 -0.18 -0.58 -9.70
CA SER A 165 -0.59 -1.89 -10.19
C SER A 165 -2.08 -2.17 -10.02
N MET A 166 -2.79 -1.32 -9.28
CA MET A 166 -4.22 -1.45 -9.02
C MET A 166 -5.03 -0.47 -9.87
N ASN A 167 -6.19 -0.91 -10.35
CA ASN A 167 -7.15 -0.02 -10.99
C ASN A 167 -7.98 0.76 -9.96
N ASP A 168 -8.70 1.80 -10.38
CA ASP A 168 -9.45 2.65 -9.47
C ASP A 168 -10.55 1.89 -8.71
N SER A 169 -11.24 0.94 -9.35
CA SER A 169 -12.25 0.09 -8.68
C SER A 169 -11.64 -0.77 -7.56
N GLN A 170 -10.43 -1.28 -7.76
CA GLN A 170 -9.68 -2.03 -6.76
C GLN A 170 -9.22 -1.13 -5.61
N LEU A 171 -8.69 0.06 -5.93
CA LEU A 171 -8.32 1.08 -4.94
C LEU A 171 -9.54 1.52 -4.12
N PHE A 172 -10.69 1.72 -4.77
CA PHE A 172 -11.94 2.08 -4.12
C PHE A 172 -12.41 0.98 -3.17
N SER A 173 -12.45 -0.27 -3.66
CA SER A 173 -12.81 -1.43 -2.85
C SER A 173 -11.89 -1.58 -1.64
N TYR A 174 -10.59 -1.34 -1.83
CA TYR A 174 -9.63 -1.38 -0.75
C TYR A 174 -9.84 -0.27 0.28
N LEU A 175 -10.11 0.97 -0.15
CA LEU A 175 -10.46 2.09 0.72
C LEU A 175 -11.66 1.75 1.61
N ILE A 176 -12.75 1.24 1.01
CA ILE A 176 -13.95 0.86 1.76
C ILE A 176 -13.63 -0.26 2.76
N ASN A 177 -12.84 -1.27 2.35
CA ASN A 177 -12.39 -2.32 3.26
C ASN A 177 -11.59 -1.76 4.45
N GLN A 178 -10.68 -0.80 4.24
CA GLN A 178 -9.90 -0.17 5.33
C GLN A 178 -10.80 0.62 6.28
N ILE A 179 -11.80 1.33 5.75
CA ILE A 179 -12.79 2.04 6.55
C ILE A 179 -13.55 1.04 7.43
N ILE A 180 -14.03 -0.06 6.87
CA ILE A 180 -14.76 -1.07 7.63
C ILE A 180 -13.88 -1.68 8.71
N PHE A 181 -12.69 -2.14 8.35
CA PHE A 181 -11.79 -2.83 9.26
C PHE A 181 -11.30 -1.92 10.41
N PHE A 182 -10.80 -0.71 10.11
CA PHE A 182 -10.15 0.11 11.13
C PHE A 182 -11.05 1.13 11.81
N HIS A 183 -12.11 1.62 11.16
CA HIS A 183 -13.02 2.55 11.83
C HIS A 183 -14.15 1.87 12.59
N MET A 184 -14.60 0.70 12.14
CA MET A 184 -15.80 0.09 12.72
C MET A 184 -15.48 -0.97 13.77
N GLU A 185 -14.28 -1.56 13.76
CA GLU A 185 -13.84 -2.48 14.83
C GLU A 185 -13.30 -1.76 16.09
N HIS A 186 -13.46 -0.42 16.18
CA HIS A 186 -13.13 0.40 17.37
C HIS A 186 -11.73 0.16 17.97
N SER A 187 -10.71 -0.02 17.13
CA SER A 187 -9.34 -0.22 17.61
C SER A 187 -8.40 0.87 17.09
N ASN A 188 -7.52 1.37 17.96
CA ASN A 188 -6.39 2.21 17.55
C ASN A 188 -5.31 1.41 16.80
N ARG A 189 -5.52 0.09 16.60
CA ARG A 189 -4.60 -0.76 15.85
C ARG A 189 -4.69 -0.35 14.38
N GLY A 190 -3.55 -0.11 13.75
CA GLY A 190 -3.48 0.28 12.34
C GLY A 190 -3.57 1.77 12.06
N GLN A 191 -3.55 2.65 13.07
CA GLN A 191 -3.44 4.09 12.81
C GLN A 191 -2.15 4.43 12.05
N GLU A 192 -1.02 3.84 12.45
CA GLU A 192 0.27 3.97 11.72
C GLU A 192 0.13 3.55 10.25
N TYR A 193 -0.66 2.51 9.98
CA TYR A 193 -0.91 2.03 8.63
C TYR A 193 -1.73 3.03 7.81
N ILE A 194 -2.81 3.57 8.38
CA ILE A 194 -3.65 4.57 7.72
C ILE A 194 -2.86 5.86 7.49
N ASP A 195 -2.08 6.30 8.48
CA ASP A 195 -1.23 7.48 8.37
C ASP A 195 -0.19 7.29 7.25
N TRP A 196 0.38 6.09 7.13
CA TRP A 196 1.28 5.76 6.03
C TRP A 196 0.59 5.81 4.66
N LEU A 197 -0.63 5.26 4.53
CA LEU A 197 -1.41 5.33 3.29
C LEU A 197 -1.72 6.77 2.89
N LYS A 198 -2.12 7.60 3.87
CA LYS A 198 -2.39 9.03 3.65
C LYS A 198 -1.11 9.77 3.27
N GLU A 199 -0.01 9.54 3.97
CA GLU A 199 1.28 10.18 3.68
C GLU A 199 1.79 9.84 2.26
N CYS A 200 1.55 8.60 1.81
CA CYS A 200 1.91 8.19 0.45
C CYS A 200 0.93 8.73 -0.62
N GLY A 201 -0.17 9.37 -0.25
CA GLY A 201 -1.22 9.78 -1.17
C GLY A 201 -1.85 8.59 -1.91
N PHE A 202 -1.96 7.44 -1.25
CA PHE A 202 -2.28 6.15 -1.89
C PHE A 202 -3.62 6.17 -2.63
N PHE A 203 -4.59 6.97 -2.17
CA PHE A 203 -5.92 7.09 -2.80
C PHE A 203 -6.11 8.41 -3.57
N ASP A 204 -5.10 9.29 -3.60
CA ASP A 204 -5.26 10.65 -4.11
C ASP A 204 -5.55 10.69 -5.61
N ASP A 205 -4.90 9.84 -6.40
CA ASP A 205 -5.08 9.82 -7.86
C ASP A 205 -6.49 9.35 -8.26
N MET A 206 -7.02 8.34 -7.55
CA MET A 206 -8.42 7.92 -7.68
C MET A 206 -9.37 9.05 -7.25
N TYR A 207 -9.10 9.71 -6.12
CA TYR A 207 -9.95 10.79 -5.60
C TYR A 207 -10.00 12.04 -6.49
N LYS A 208 -9.00 12.27 -7.35
CA LYS A 208 -9.04 13.36 -8.34
C LYS A 208 -10.13 13.13 -9.40
N LYS A 209 -10.53 11.89 -9.66
CA LYS A 209 -11.57 11.53 -10.63
C LYS A 209 -12.95 11.83 -10.03
N GLU A 210 -13.77 12.56 -10.78
CA GLU A 210 -15.05 13.07 -10.29
C GLU A 210 -16.03 11.97 -9.88
N GLU A 211 -16.08 10.88 -10.64
CA GLU A 211 -16.94 9.72 -10.36
C GLU A 211 -16.64 9.11 -8.99
N TYR A 212 -15.36 8.87 -8.66
CA TYR A 212 -14.95 8.32 -7.37
C TYR A 212 -15.07 9.35 -6.25
N ARG A 213 -14.66 10.60 -6.51
CA ARG A 213 -14.76 11.70 -5.54
C ARG A 213 -16.17 11.88 -5.02
N THR A 214 -17.14 11.88 -5.94
CA THR A 214 -18.56 12.08 -5.62
C THR A 214 -19.05 11.01 -4.65
N VAL A 215 -18.71 9.75 -4.91
CA VAL A 215 -19.11 8.63 -4.04
C VAL A 215 -18.38 8.65 -2.71
N ILE A 216 -17.07 8.91 -2.72
CA ILE A 216 -16.24 8.98 -1.50
C ILE A 216 -16.71 10.11 -0.58
N ASN A 217 -17.09 11.26 -1.12
CA ASN A 217 -17.58 12.39 -0.32
C ASN A 217 -18.89 12.06 0.43
N ARG A 218 -19.70 11.11 -0.06
CA ARG A 218 -20.90 10.63 0.65
C ARG A 218 -20.57 9.84 1.91
N LEU A 219 -19.33 9.35 2.07
CA LEU A 219 -18.86 8.69 3.29
C LEU A 219 -18.76 9.68 4.47
N GLY A 220 -18.61 10.96 4.16
CA GLY A 220 -18.52 12.04 5.13
C GLY A 220 -17.11 12.66 5.23
N PRO A 221 -17.01 13.98 5.52
CA PRO A 221 -15.73 14.71 5.54
C PRO A 221 -14.68 14.13 6.49
N SER A 222 -15.10 13.62 7.65
CA SER A 222 -14.19 13.08 8.67
C SER A 222 -13.46 11.82 8.20
N LEU A 223 -14.16 10.92 7.51
CA LEU A 223 -13.56 9.72 6.93
C LEU A 223 -12.67 10.07 5.76
N CYS A 224 -13.12 10.95 4.86
CA CYS A 224 -12.34 11.37 3.70
C CYS A 224 -10.97 11.95 4.11
N ARG A 225 -10.97 12.88 5.07
CA ARG A 225 -9.73 13.53 5.56
C ARG A 225 -8.75 12.58 6.23
N LYS A 226 -9.15 11.37 6.60
CA LYS A 226 -8.23 10.39 7.19
C LYS A 226 -7.44 9.61 6.12
N TYR A 227 -7.98 9.46 4.92
CA TYR A 227 -7.38 8.66 3.86
C TYR A 227 -6.86 9.49 2.68
N ILE A 228 -7.44 10.68 2.46
CA ILE A 228 -7.05 11.60 1.39
C ILE A 228 -6.11 12.65 1.96
N SER A 229 -5.03 12.96 1.24
CA SER A 229 -4.09 14.02 1.63
C SER A 229 -4.80 15.36 1.78
N ASP A 230 -4.42 16.16 2.79
CA ASP A 230 -5.11 17.42 3.09
C ASP A 230 -5.03 18.42 1.92
N SER A 231 -3.91 18.43 1.19
CA SER A 231 -3.71 19.25 0.00
C SER A 231 -4.64 18.88 -1.15
N VAL A 232 -4.92 17.58 -1.32
CA VAL A 232 -5.82 17.07 -2.34
C VAL A 232 -7.27 17.31 -1.92
N TYR A 233 -7.63 16.97 -0.69
CA TYR A 233 -8.99 17.18 -0.17
C TYR A 233 -9.42 18.65 -0.28
N SER A 234 -8.55 19.59 0.12
CA SER A 234 -8.85 21.04 0.09
C SER A 234 -8.90 21.63 -1.32
N ARG A 235 -8.32 20.97 -2.33
CA ARG A 235 -8.38 21.43 -3.72
C ARG A 235 -9.71 21.09 -4.38
N TYR A 236 -10.39 20.04 -3.93
CA TYR A 236 -11.57 19.49 -4.59
C TYR A 236 -12.87 19.59 -3.75
N ASN A 237 -12.84 20.24 -2.59
CA ASN A 237 -14.01 20.59 -1.75
C ASN A 237 -13.81 21.96 -1.12
#